data_AF-A0A4U2Q0S4-F1
#
_entry.id   AF-A0A4U2Q0S4-F1
#
_cell.length_a   1.000
_cell.length_b   1.000
_cell.length_c   1.000
_cell.angle_alpha   90.00
_cell.angle_beta   90.00
_cell.angle_gamma   90.00
#
_symmetry.space_group_name_H-M   'P 1'
#
loop_
_entity.id
_entity.type
_entity.pdbx_description
1 polymer ?
#
loop_
_entity_poly.entity_id
_entity_poly.type
_entity_poly.pdbx_seq_one_letter_code
_entity_poly.pdbx_strand_id
1 'polypeptide(L)'
;MITTNVSSFNPDTLNHIFNFILRGVNEEDREDVKQDSIVQILTAIHKGNIKKDISTFSHTVIKRSVVDYYRKKKRKITQFSTTVNFCDGTDEEGSMANYYSVQVNDYGFNLADVKVDYLSNRNRFTKQEQRIINFMLFTEEGMDMKPAEIAHYLDIHKSHACRAVKKLRDLYKNEIDK
;
A
#
# COMPACT_ATOMS: atom_id res chain seq x y z
N MET A 1 -24.96 26.15 4.85
CA MET A 1 -23.82 25.30 4.45
C MET A 1 -23.54 25.59 2.99
N ILE A 2 -22.36 26.10 2.65
CA ILE A 2 -21.99 26.36 1.24
C ILE A 2 -21.65 24.99 0.64
N THR A 3 -22.58 24.42 -0.13
CA THR A 3 -22.35 23.20 -0.91
C THR A 3 -21.51 23.55 -2.12
N THR A 4 -20.19 23.39 -2.01
CA THR A 4 -19.28 23.54 -3.14
C THR A 4 -19.54 22.40 -4.13
N ASN A 5 -20.09 22.71 -5.31
CA ASN A 5 -20.27 21.76 -6.39
C ASN A 5 -19.02 21.71 -7.27
N VAL A 6 -18.80 20.59 -7.97
CA VAL A 6 -17.68 20.41 -8.92
C VAL A 6 -17.61 21.56 -9.94
N SER A 7 -18.76 22.04 -10.40
CA SER A 7 -18.87 23.15 -11.36
C SER A 7 -18.51 24.54 -10.79
N SER A 8 -18.54 24.69 -9.46
CA SER A 8 -18.20 25.95 -8.77
C SER A 8 -16.80 25.95 -8.15
N PHE A 9 -16.10 24.81 -8.21
CA PHE A 9 -14.79 24.68 -7.60
C PHE A 9 -13.71 25.15 -8.58
N ASN A 10 -12.99 26.22 -8.21
CA ASN A 10 -11.84 26.69 -8.96
C ASN A 10 -10.53 26.13 -8.35
N PRO A 11 -9.80 25.24 -9.06
CA PRO A 11 -8.53 24.69 -8.61
C PRO A 11 -7.45 25.75 -8.33
N ASP A 12 -7.53 26.92 -8.98
CA ASP A 12 -6.53 27.99 -8.82
C ASP A 12 -6.48 28.56 -7.40
N THR A 13 -7.57 28.43 -6.65
CA THR A 13 -7.62 28.81 -5.23
C THR A 13 -6.62 28.02 -4.37
N LEU A 14 -6.18 26.85 -4.85
CA LEU A 14 -5.22 25.98 -4.18
C LEU A 14 -3.78 26.18 -4.64
N ASN A 15 -3.50 27.10 -5.57
CA ASN A 15 -2.15 27.29 -6.13
C ASN A 15 -1.09 27.58 -5.06
N HIS A 16 -1.45 28.30 -3.99
CA HIS A 16 -0.55 28.52 -2.84
C HIS A 16 -0.17 27.22 -2.12
N ILE A 17 -1.10 26.26 -2.01
CA ILE A 17 -0.87 24.94 -1.41
C ILE A 17 -0.03 24.07 -2.35
N PHE A 18 -0.34 24.08 -3.65
CA PHE A 18 0.42 23.36 -4.65
C PHE A 18 1.88 23.84 -4.70
N ASN A 19 2.11 25.15 -4.77
CA ASN A 19 3.45 25.72 -4.81
C ASN A 19 4.27 25.38 -3.56
N PHE A 20 3.62 25.33 -2.38
CA PHE A 20 4.28 24.96 -1.13
C PHE A 20 4.64 23.47 -1.08
N ILE A 21 3.68 22.58 -1.40
CA ILE A 21 3.85 21.13 -1.23
C ILE A 21 4.64 20.50 -2.39
N LEU A 22 4.44 20.95 -3.62
CA LEU A 22 5.12 20.41 -4.81
C LEU A 22 6.57 20.88 -4.95
N ARG A 23 7.03 21.83 -4.12
CA ARG A 23 8.44 22.27 -4.12
C ARG A 23 9.42 21.11 -3.95
N GLY A 24 9.03 20.08 -3.20
CA GLY A 24 9.84 18.87 -3.02
C GLY A 24 9.92 17.96 -4.25
N VAL A 25 8.94 18.01 -5.14
CA VAL A 25 8.80 17.12 -6.31
C VAL A 25 9.69 17.60 -7.46
N ASN A 26 10.24 16.66 -8.23
CA ASN A 26 11.00 16.93 -9.45
C ASN A 26 10.17 17.75 -10.43
N GLU A 27 10.79 18.76 -11.05
CA GLU A 27 10.09 19.75 -11.88
C GLU A 27 9.30 19.12 -13.03
N GLU A 28 9.86 18.10 -13.69
CA GLU A 28 9.23 17.35 -14.77
C GLU A 28 7.94 16.63 -14.34
N ASP A 29 7.87 16.18 -13.08
CA ASP A 29 6.76 15.38 -12.56
C ASP A 29 5.73 16.24 -11.80
N ARG A 30 5.96 17.56 -11.65
CA ARG A 30 5.10 18.44 -10.82
C ARG A 30 3.69 18.57 -11.37
N GLU A 31 3.55 18.77 -12.68
CA GLU A 31 2.24 18.94 -13.32
C GLU A 31 1.40 17.66 -13.24
N ASP A 32 2.02 16.49 -13.40
CA ASP A 32 1.34 15.20 -13.26
C ASP A 32 0.79 15.02 -11.85
N VAL A 33 1.61 15.27 -10.82
CA VAL A 33 1.19 15.15 -9.41
C VAL A 33 0.11 16.18 -9.07
N LYS A 34 0.17 17.38 -9.65
CA LYS A 34 -0.85 18.41 -9.50
C LYS A 34 -2.18 17.95 -10.08
N GLN A 35 -2.20 17.46 -11.32
CA GLN A 35 -3.41 16.97 -11.99
C GLN A 35 -4.03 15.80 -11.24
N ASP A 36 -3.24 14.81 -10.83
CA ASP A 36 -3.69 13.66 -10.03
C ASP A 36 -4.38 14.11 -8.73
N SER A 37 -3.81 15.12 -8.06
CA SER A 37 -4.37 15.67 -6.84
C SER A 37 -5.69 16.41 -7.07
N ILE A 38 -5.79 17.18 -8.17
CA ILE A 38 -7.04 17.88 -8.54
C ILE A 38 -8.15 16.87 -8.81
N VAL A 39 -7.87 15.80 -9.57
CA VAL A 39 -8.84 14.74 -9.86
C VAL A 39 -9.38 14.10 -8.57
N GLN A 40 -8.51 13.83 -7.60
CA GLN A 40 -8.92 13.28 -6.31
C GLN A 40 -9.80 14.24 -5.50
N ILE A 41 -9.47 15.54 -5.50
CA ILE A 41 -10.26 16.57 -4.83
C ILE A 41 -11.64 16.68 -5.47
N LEU A 42 -11.72 16.79 -6.80
CA LEU A 42 -12.98 16.85 -7.55
C LEU A 42 -13.85 15.60 -7.32
N THR A 43 -13.23 14.42 -7.31
CA THR A 43 -13.93 13.15 -7.03
C THR A 43 -14.50 13.14 -5.61
N ALA A 44 -13.78 13.67 -4.63
CA ALA A 44 -14.24 13.75 -3.25
C ALA A 44 -15.36 14.78 -3.07
N ILE A 45 -15.30 15.91 -3.78
CA ILE A 45 -16.38 16.91 -3.87
C ILE A 45 -17.63 16.26 -4.46
N HIS A 46 -17.50 15.58 -5.60
CA HIS A 46 -18.62 14.91 -6.27
C HIS A 46 -19.33 13.89 -5.38
N LYS A 47 -18.55 13.13 -4.59
CA LYS A 47 -19.07 12.12 -3.66
C LYS A 47 -19.59 12.69 -2.34
N GLY A 48 -19.51 14.00 -2.11
CA GLY A 48 -19.90 14.63 -0.85
C GLY A 48 -19.08 14.21 0.38
N ASN A 49 -17.87 13.68 0.16
CA ASN A 49 -17.05 13.06 1.21
C ASN A 49 -16.12 14.04 1.96
N ILE A 50 -16.41 15.34 1.88
CA ILE A 50 -15.58 16.38 2.49
C ILE A 50 -15.99 16.52 3.96
N LYS A 51 -15.15 16.00 4.86
CA LYS A 51 -15.41 15.98 6.32
C LYS A 51 -15.06 17.30 7.04
N LYS A 52 -14.34 18.22 6.39
CA LYS A 52 -13.80 19.47 6.95
C LYS A 52 -13.89 20.59 5.91
N ASP A 53 -13.28 21.74 6.19
CA ASP A 53 -13.10 22.80 5.21
C ASP A 53 -12.29 22.34 3.97
N ILE A 54 -12.66 22.87 2.80
CA ILE A 54 -12.13 22.47 1.49
C ILE A 54 -10.61 22.66 1.40
N SER A 55 -10.08 23.72 2.02
CA SER A 55 -8.65 24.02 2.03
C SER A 55 -7.87 22.97 2.83
N THR A 56 -8.35 22.63 4.04
CA THR A 56 -7.71 21.61 4.91
C THR A 56 -7.79 20.22 4.28
N PHE A 57 -8.92 19.90 3.65
CA PHE A 57 -9.09 18.64 2.93
C PHE A 57 -8.11 18.56 1.75
N SER A 58 -8.06 19.61 0.92
CA SER A 58 -7.18 19.68 -0.25
C SER A 58 -5.71 19.58 0.13
N HIS A 59 -5.28 20.26 1.20
CA HIS A 59 -3.92 20.13 1.74
C HIS A 59 -3.56 18.68 2.08
N THR A 60 -4.50 17.94 2.67
CA THR A 60 -4.30 16.53 3.03
C THR A 60 -4.21 15.65 1.79
N VAL A 61 -5.05 15.88 0.79
CA VAL A 61 -5.03 15.13 -0.48
C VAL A 61 -3.72 15.37 -1.23
N ILE A 62 -3.32 16.63 -1.41
CA ILE A 62 -2.10 17.00 -2.14
C ILE A 62 -0.86 16.39 -1.46
N LYS A 63 -0.77 16.45 -0.13
CA LYS A 63 0.33 15.82 0.62
C LYS A 63 0.37 14.30 0.40
N ARG A 64 -0.79 13.63 0.38
CA ARG A 64 -0.86 12.19 0.15
C ARG A 64 -0.45 11.83 -1.29
N SER A 65 -0.88 12.61 -2.28
CA SER A 65 -0.48 12.42 -3.68
C SER A 65 1.02 12.48 -3.88
N VAL A 66 1.72 13.42 -3.23
CA VAL A 66 3.19 13.51 -3.28
C VAL A 66 3.85 12.27 -2.67
N VAL A 67 3.36 11.80 -1.53
CA VAL A 67 3.88 10.58 -0.89
C VAL A 67 3.66 9.35 -1.79
N ASP A 68 2.48 9.23 -2.39
CA ASP A 68 2.16 8.13 -3.31
C ASP A 68 2.99 8.20 -4.60
N TYR A 69 3.27 9.40 -5.11
CA TYR A 69 4.21 9.61 -6.23
C TYR A 69 5.60 9.06 -5.91
N TYR A 70 6.20 9.42 -4.78
CA TYR A 70 7.52 8.89 -4.40
C TYR A 70 7.49 7.38 -4.17
N ARG A 71 6.40 6.85 -3.62
CA ARG A 71 6.22 5.41 -3.45
C ARG A 71 6.15 4.68 -4.78
N LYS A 72 5.41 5.22 -5.76
CA LYS A 72 5.34 4.67 -7.13
C LYS A 72 6.70 4.77 -7.84
N LYS A 73 7.39 5.90 -7.73
CA LYS A 73 8.71 6.11 -8.34
C LYS A 73 9.76 5.16 -7.76
N LYS A 74 9.79 4.99 -6.43
CA LYS A 74 10.67 4.01 -5.77
C LYS A 74 10.38 2.59 -6.24
N ARG A 75 9.10 2.20 -6.39
CA ARG A 75 8.70 0.90 -6.95
C ARG A 75 9.15 0.71 -8.40
N LYS A 76 8.98 1.73 -9.25
CA LYS A 76 9.46 1.70 -10.65
C LYS A 76 10.99 1.55 -10.73
N ILE A 77 11.73 2.26 -9.89
CA ILE A 77 13.20 2.12 -9.81
C ILE A 77 13.60 0.68 -9.43
N THR A 78 12.91 0.07 -8.47
CA THR A 78 13.13 -1.35 -8.12
C THR A 78 12.80 -2.29 -9.30
N GLN A 79 11.76 -1.99 -10.09
CA GLN A 79 11.39 -2.76 -11.30
C GLN A 79 12.34 -2.59 -12.48
N PHE A 80 12.91 -1.40 -12.69
CA PHE A 80 13.90 -1.17 -13.76
C PHE A 80 15.30 -1.68 -13.39
N SER A 81 15.71 -1.55 -12.12
CA SER A 81 16.96 -2.15 -11.63
C SER A 81 16.97 -3.68 -11.72
N THR A 82 15.80 -4.32 -11.85
CA THR A 82 15.65 -5.76 -12.05
C THR A 82 15.52 -6.15 -13.54
N THR A 83 15.42 -5.19 -14.47
CA THR A 83 15.15 -5.46 -15.90
C THR A 83 16.13 -4.85 -16.89
N VAL A 84 17.24 -4.23 -16.45
CA VAL A 84 18.22 -3.65 -17.38
C VAL A 84 19.59 -4.28 -17.17
N ASN A 85 19.86 -5.37 -17.89
CA ASN A 85 21.19 -5.67 -18.38
C ASN A 85 21.22 -5.34 -19.87
N PHE A 86 22.04 -4.36 -20.24
CA PHE A 86 22.44 -4.17 -21.63
C PHE A 86 23.25 -5.41 -22.04
N CYS A 87 22.73 -6.19 -22.99
CA CYS A 87 23.55 -7.13 -23.74
C CYS A 87 24.46 -6.30 -24.64
N ASP A 88 25.71 -6.10 -24.24
CA ASP A 88 26.79 -5.85 -25.20
C ASP A 88 27.64 -7.12 -25.29
N GLY A 89 27.99 -7.47 -26.53
CA GLY A 89 28.18 -8.83 -27.01
C GLY A 89 29.19 -9.67 -26.24
N THR A 90 28.80 -10.89 -25.92
CA THR A 90 29.73 -12.01 -25.76
C THR A 90 29.09 -13.24 -26.39
N ASP A 91 29.56 -13.53 -27.60
CA ASP A 91 29.52 -14.85 -28.21
C ASP A 91 30.31 -15.78 -27.29
N GLU A 92 29.67 -16.77 -26.68
CA GLU A 92 30.25 -18.08 -26.37
C GLU A 92 29.28 -18.96 -25.54
N GLU A 93 28.97 -20.11 -26.14
CA GLU A 93 28.55 -21.38 -25.57
C GLU A 93 28.25 -21.45 -24.07
N GLY A 94 26.98 -21.34 -23.73
CA GLY A 94 26.46 -21.76 -22.43
C GLY A 94 24.97 -21.49 -22.37
N SER A 95 24.16 -22.53 -22.16
CA SER A 95 22.72 -22.35 -21.95
C SER A 95 22.48 -21.48 -20.71
N MET A 96 22.31 -20.18 -20.94
CA MET A 96 22.08 -19.15 -19.92
C MET A 96 20.70 -19.24 -19.26
N ALA A 97 19.91 -20.28 -19.53
CA ALA A 97 18.57 -20.43 -18.95
C ALA A 97 18.57 -20.58 -17.41
N ASN A 98 19.69 -21.01 -16.81
CA ASN A 98 19.76 -21.30 -15.37
C ASN A 98 20.33 -20.17 -14.49
N TYR A 99 20.73 -19.02 -15.06
CA TYR A 99 21.23 -17.87 -14.27
C TYR A 99 20.16 -16.78 -14.01
N TYR A 100 18.96 -16.92 -14.58
CA TYR A 100 17.91 -15.88 -14.55
C TYR A 100 16.83 -16.05 -13.47
N SER A 101 17.06 -16.86 -12.43
CA SER A 101 16.23 -16.76 -11.22
C SER A 101 16.94 -15.83 -10.22
N VAL A 102 16.94 -14.53 -10.49
CA VAL A 102 17.19 -13.57 -9.40
C VAL A 102 16.02 -13.76 -8.44
N GLN A 103 16.28 -14.40 -7.29
CA GLN A 103 15.35 -14.37 -6.17
C GLN A 103 15.13 -12.90 -5.85
N VAL A 104 13.94 -12.40 -6.20
CA VAL A 104 13.45 -11.15 -5.68
C VAL A 104 13.31 -11.40 -4.18
N ASN A 105 14.31 -10.96 -3.42
CA ASN A 105 14.17 -10.82 -1.98
C ASN A 105 13.15 -9.70 -1.79
N ASP A 106 11.88 -10.06 -1.83
CA ASP A 106 10.80 -9.18 -1.42
C ASP A 106 11.15 -8.70 -0.02
N TYR A 107 11.33 -7.38 0.12
CA TYR A 107 11.41 -6.75 1.43
C TYR A 107 10.02 -6.80 2.06
N GLY A 108 9.67 -8.00 2.52
CA GLY A 108 8.46 -8.38 3.22
C GLY A 108 8.82 -9.47 4.22
N PHE A 109 7.90 -9.76 5.13
CA PHE A 109 8.10 -10.87 6.04
C PHE A 109 8.08 -12.17 5.24
N ASN A 110 9.10 -13.01 5.42
CA ASN A 110 9.05 -14.35 4.86
C ASN A 110 7.82 -15.05 5.45
N LEU A 111 6.94 -15.57 4.59
CA LEU A 111 5.73 -16.25 5.01
C LEU A 111 6.03 -17.42 5.95
N ALA A 112 7.20 -18.06 5.78
CA ALA A 112 7.67 -19.11 6.68
C ALA A 112 7.83 -18.58 8.12
N ASP A 113 8.48 -17.43 8.29
CA ASP A 113 8.68 -16.79 9.60
C ASP A 113 7.31 -16.41 10.22
N VAL A 114 6.42 -15.81 9.42
CA VAL A 114 5.00 -15.52 9.78
C VAL A 114 4.26 -16.73 10.33
N LYS A 115 4.48 -17.89 9.74
CA LYS A 115 3.88 -19.13 10.21
C LYS A 115 4.53 -19.61 11.50
N VAL A 116 5.85 -19.59 11.59
CA VAL A 116 6.60 -20.07 12.75
C VAL A 116 6.26 -19.25 14.00
N ASP A 117 6.23 -17.93 13.90
CA ASP A 117 6.00 -17.07 15.07
C ASP A 117 4.55 -17.15 15.53
N TYR A 118 3.61 -17.27 14.58
CA TYR A 118 2.21 -17.55 14.88
C TYR A 118 2.04 -18.90 15.60
N LEU A 119 2.65 -19.97 15.07
CA LEU A 119 2.55 -21.31 15.67
C LEU A 119 3.15 -21.34 17.09
N SER A 120 4.28 -20.67 17.29
CA SER A 120 4.95 -20.55 18.59
C SER A 120 4.14 -19.76 19.61
N ASN A 121 3.33 -18.79 19.15
CA ASN A 121 2.50 -17.93 19.99
C ASN A 121 0.99 -18.23 19.90
N ARG A 122 0.62 -19.39 19.36
CA ARG A 122 -0.78 -19.75 19.07
C ARG A 122 -1.70 -19.64 20.30
N ASN A 123 -1.13 -19.87 21.48
CA ASN A 123 -1.81 -19.83 22.78
C ASN A 123 -2.36 -18.43 23.12
N ARG A 124 -1.85 -17.36 22.51
CA ARG A 124 -2.31 -15.96 22.72
C ARG A 124 -3.60 -15.62 21.96
N PHE A 125 -4.01 -16.50 21.04
CA PHE A 125 -5.19 -16.34 20.20
C PHE A 125 -6.34 -17.21 20.72
N THR A 126 -7.55 -16.67 20.69
CA THR A 126 -8.78 -17.44 20.95
C THR A 126 -9.05 -18.44 19.82
N LYS A 127 -9.86 -19.47 20.04
CA LYS A 127 -10.18 -20.49 19.02
C LYS A 127 -10.73 -19.88 17.71
N GLN A 128 -11.54 -18.82 17.80
CA GLN A 128 -12.07 -18.12 16.63
C GLN A 128 -11.00 -17.30 15.90
N GLU A 129 -10.14 -16.59 16.64
CA GLU A 129 -9.00 -15.87 16.07
C GLU A 129 -8.02 -16.84 15.39
N GLN A 130 -7.77 -18.01 15.99
CA GLN A 130 -6.95 -19.06 15.39
C GLN A 130 -7.53 -19.59 14.08
N ARG A 131 -8.86 -19.81 14.00
CA ARG A 131 -9.50 -20.21 12.73
C ARG A 131 -9.24 -19.21 11.61
N ILE A 132 -9.31 -17.92 11.92
CA ILE A 132 -9.08 -16.85 10.94
C ILE A 132 -7.62 -16.82 10.49
N ILE A 133 -6.66 -16.84 11.42
CA ILE A 133 -5.24 -16.81 11.06
C ILE A 133 -4.82 -18.11 10.36
N ASN A 134 -5.36 -19.25 10.76
CA ASN A 134 -5.10 -20.52 10.08
C ASN A 134 -5.56 -20.48 8.62
N PHE A 135 -6.77 -19.95 8.38
CA PHE A 135 -7.28 -19.80 7.03
C PHE A 135 -6.42 -18.83 6.22
N MET A 136 -6.06 -17.70 6.81
CA MET A 136 -5.23 -16.66 6.17
C MET A 136 -3.81 -17.14 5.81
N LEU A 137 -3.17 -17.94 6.67
CA LEU A 137 -1.76 -18.33 6.49
C LEU A 137 -1.57 -19.70 5.83
N PHE A 138 -2.53 -20.62 5.93
CA PHE A 138 -2.35 -22.01 5.51
C PHE A 138 -3.31 -22.46 4.40
N THR A 139 -4.22 -21.60 3.95
CA THR A 139 -5.10 -21.87 2.80
C THR A 139 -4.74 -20.92 1.67
N GLU A 140 -4.55 -21.43 0.46
CA GLU A 140 -4.18 -20.60 -0.72
C GLU A 140 -5.21 -19.49 -0.94
N GLU A 141 -6.50 -19.83 -0.92
CA GLU A 141 -7.59 -18.86 -1.07
C GLU A 141 -7.55 -17.77 0.02
N GLY A 142 -7.13 -18.12 1.23
CA GLY A 142 -7.09 -17.22 2.37
C GLY A 142 -5.95 -16.21 2.32
N MET A 143 -4.88 -16.47 1.56
CA MET A 143 -3.74 -15.56 1.45
C MET A 143 -4.08 -14.28 0.67
N ASP A 144 -4.98 -14.41 -0.31
CA ASP A 144 -5.41 -13.29 -1.16
C ASP A 144 -6.66 -12.56 -0.63
N MET A 145 -7.36 -13.14 0.35
CA MET A 145 -8.56 -12.56 0.93
C MET A 145 -8.27 -11.54 2.04
N LYS A 146 -9.08 -10.48 2.10
CA LYS A 146 -9.02 -9.53 3.22
C LYS A 146 -9.53 -10.21 4.49
N PRO A 147 -9.02 -9.83 5.68
CA PRO A 147 -9.48 -10.39 6.95
C PRO A 147 -11.00 -10.30 7.20
N ALA A 148 -11.66 -9.28 6.65
CA ALA A 148 -13.12 -9.14 6.72
C ALA A 148 -13.86 -10.13 5.82
N GLU A 149 -13.31 -10.45 4.66
CA GLU A 149 -13.84 -11.45 3.71
C GLU A 149 -13.66 -12.85 4.30
N ILE A 150 -12.49 -13.14 4.91
CA ILE A 150 -12.24 -14.39 5.65
C ILE A 150 -13.23 -14.54 6.82
N ALA A 151 -13.48 -13.47 7.57
CA ALA A 151 -14.45 -13.50 8.67
C ALA A 151 -15.85 -13.86 8.18
N HIS A 152 -16.27 -13.26 7.06
CA HIS A 152 -17.55 -13.56 6.42
C HIS A 152 -17.61 -15.01 5.90
N TYR A 153 -16.54 -15.48 5.25
CA TYR A 153 -16.44 -16.84 4.73
C TYR A 153 -16.52 -17.90 5.83
N LEU A 154 -15.90 -17.64 6.99
CA LEU A 154 -15.88 -18.56 8.13
C LEU A 154 -17.11 -18.46 9.05
N ASP A 155 -18.05 -17.57 8.75
CA ASP A 155 -19.19 -17.19 9.59
C ASP A 155 -18.76 -16.77 11.01
N ILE A 156 -17.72 -15.92 11.07
CA ILE A 156 -17.18 -15.35 12.30
C ILE A 156 -17.36 -13.83 12.28
N HIS A 157 -17.76 -13.26 13.42
CA HIS A 157 -17.92 -11.82 13.50
C HIS A 157 -16.60 -11.08 13.23
N LYS A 158 -16.65 -10.04 12.37
CA LYS A 158 -15.50 -9.25 11.89
C LYS A 158 -14.57 -8.71 12.98
N SER A 159 -15.07 -8.52 14.20
CA SER A 159 -14.25 -8.05 15.33
C SER A 159 -13.13 -9.03 15.68
N HIS A 160 -13.36 -10.33 15.51
CA HIS A 160 -12.34 -11.35 15.76
C HIS A 160 -11.22 -11.30 14.72
N ALA A 161 -11.54 -11.02 13.45
CA ALA A 161 -10.53 -10.82 12.41
C ALA A 161 -9.64 -9.61 12.70
N CYS A 162 -10.24 -8.47 13.04
CA CYS A 162 -9.47 -7.28 13.40
C CYS A 162 -8.55 -7.52 14.62
N ARG A 163 -9.04 -8.22 15.65
CA ARG A 163 -8.24 -8.55 16.84
C ARG A 163 -7.12 -9.54 16.51
N ALA A 164 -7.41 -10.58 15.72
CA ALA A 164 -6.43 -11.58 15.32
C ALA A 164 -5.27 -10.95 14.54
N VAL A 165 -5.58 -10.12 13.54
CA VAL A 165 -4.55 -9.43 12.74
C VAL A 165 -3.75 -8.43 13.57
N LYS A 166 -4.41 -7.73 14.51
CA LYS A 166 -3.72 -6.82 15.44
C LYS A 166 -2.73 -7.59 16.32
N LYS A 167 -3.16 -8.70 16.94
CA LYS A 167 -2.30 -9.55 17.77
C LYS A 167 -1.13 -10.12 16.97
N LEU A 168 -1.37 -10.57 15.74
CA LEU A 168 -0.31 -11.07 14.86
C LEU A 168 0.72 -9.98 14.57
N ARG A 169 0.28 -8.74 14.30
CA ARG A 169 1.19 -7.60 14.12
C ARG A 169 1.97 -7.24 15.37
N ASP A 170 1.34 -7.32 16.54
CA ASP A 170 1.98 -6.99 17.81
C ASP A 170 3.05 -8.02 18.21
N LEU A 171 2.91 -9.30 17.79
CA LEU A 171 3.98 -10.29 17.96
C LEU A 171 5.26 -9.85 17.22
N TYR A 172 5.10 -9.44 15.96
CA TYR A 172 6.21 -9.02 15.11
C TYR A 172 6.93 -7.75 15.57
N LYS A 173 6.21 -6.77 16.12
CA LYS A 173 6.85 -5.54 16.61
C LYS A 173 7.84 -5.81 17.75
N ASN A 174 7.53 -6.77 18.61
CA ASN A 174 8.38 -7.08 19.76
C ASN A 174 9.64 -7.88 19.39
N GLU A 175 9.74 -8.41 18.17
CA GLU A 175 10.92 -9.10 17.68
C GLU A 175 11.88 -8.18 16.92
N ILE A 176 11.37 -7.10 16.31
CA ILE A 176 12.20 -6.08 15.64
C ILE A 176 12.90 -5.16 16.64
N ASP A 177 12.29 -4.96 17.82
CA ASP A 177 12.83 -4.09 18.89
C ASP A 177 13.77 -4.85 19.87
N LYS A 178 14.15 -6.10 19.58
CA LYS A 178 15.13 -6.91 20.34
C LYS A 178 16.43 -7.05 19.58
#